data_AF-A0A7K8LHP5-F1
#
_entry.id   AF-A0A7K8LHP5-F1
#
_cell.length_a   1.000
_cell.length_b   1.000
_cell.length_c   1.000
_cell.angle_alpha   90.00
_cell.angle_beta   90.00
_cell.angle_gamma   90.00
#
_symmetry.space_group_name_H-M   'P 1'
#
loop_
_entity.id
_entity.type
_entity.pdbx_description
1 polymer ?
#
loop_
_entity_poly.entity_id
_entity_poly.type
_entity_poly.pdbx_seq_one_letter_code
_entity_poly.pdbx_strand_id
1 'polypeptide(L)'
;GTFQLTFPVEAAIAPLARMLVYTTSPSGEVIASSADFQIEHCLPNKVRLSFVPKEGLPASNTRLQLHTSPRSLCAFHAVDKSVLLMKPEYELSPSSVYDRLPLKEIRGYSFKDYYLEEDNVNPCVSLDNILLNGFVYIPISPDGEGDAYDILKELGLKVFTSSKIHKPEICQHYPGVIMERSYGGSITALNLLEDLDYEITEHMVAGDPVETVRKYFPETWIWDIVSVNSEGNADLDVTIPDTITEWKANAFCTSADMGFGLSPTVSLRAFQPFFVELIVPYSVVRGESFMLKATVFNYLTACIRVSVSLAESTNFLARPVEKQEESYCICMNERKTVTWAVTPRSLGHVEFSVSTEALQKQQPCGNAIVETPEKGRKDTVIKQLLVEVCGLLSLVAEKSNNNFMLHSN
;
A
#
# COMPACT_ATOMS: atom_id res chain seq x y z
N GLY A 1 29.38 20.78 -32.34
CA GLY A 1 30.11 19.66 -31.70
C GLY A 1 29.19 18.99 -30.71
N THR A 2 29.42 17.72 -30.41
CA THR A 2 28.63 16.97 -29.43
C THR A 2 29.49 16.72 -28.20
N PHE A 3 29.01 17.14 -27.03
CA PHE A 3 29.65 16.85 -25.75
C PHE A 3 28.82 15.77 -25.06
N GLN A 4 29.41 14.59 -24.85
CA GLN A 4 28.76 13.49 -24.15
C GLN A 4 29.28 13.42 -22.72
N LEU A 5 28.36 13.46 -21.76
CA LEU A 5 28.63 13.33 -20.33
C LEU A 5 27.80 12.14 -19.81
N THR A 6 28.37 11.36 -18.89
CA THR A 6 27.72 10.20 -18.30
C THR A 6 27.74 10.34 -16.79
N PHE A 7 26.57 10.22 -16.17
CA PHE A 7 26.40 10.36 -14.73
C PHE A 7 25.68 9.12 -14.18
N PRO A 8 26.19 8.50 -13.09
CA PRO A 8 25.46 7.46 -12.40
C PRO A 8 24.25 8.08 -11.68
N VAL A 9 23.07 7.48 -11.85
CA VAL A 9 21.85 7.88 -11.13
C VAL A 9 21.78 7.08 -9.83
N GLU A 10 21.84 7.79 -8.70
CA GLU A 10 21.80 7.21 -7.36
C GLU A 10 20.53 7.62 -6.60
N ALA A 11 20.13 6.83 -5.61
CA ALA A 11 18.93 7.11 -4.79
C ALA A 11 18.99 8.46 -4.06
N ALA A 12 20.20 8.97 -3.78
CA ALA A 12 20.40 10.27 -3.16
C ALA A 12 19.97 11.47 -4.03
N ILE A 13 19.79 11.26 -5.35
CA ILE A 13 19.42 12.30 -6.31
C ILE A 13 17.89 12.41 -6.46
N ALA A 14 17.13 11.42 -5.98
CA ALA A 14 15.68 11.46 -6.02
C ALA A 14 15.11 12.57 -5.09
N PRO A 15 14.01 13.23 -5.46
CA PRO A 15 13.14 12.94 -6.62
C PRO A 15 13.51 13.73 -7.90
N LEU A 16 14.40 14.72 -7.82
CA LEU A 16 14.69 15.64 -8.91
C LEU A 16 16.20 15.87 -9.04
N ALA A 17 16.77 15.52 -10.19
CA ALA A 17 18.12 15.91 -10.54
C ALA A 17 18.09 17.20 -11.37
N ARG A 18 18.85 18.21 -10.96
CA ARG A 18 19.07 19.42 -11.76
C ARG A 18 20.50 19.49 -12.23
N MET A 19 20.69 19.66 -13.53
CA MET A 19 21.99 19.77 -14.15
C MET A 19 22.20 21.17 -14.68
N LEU A 20 23.32 21.79 -14.31
CA LEU A 20 23.80 23.05 -14.86
C LEU A 20 25.03 22.78 -15.72
N VAL A 21 25.02 23.29 -16.95
CA VAL A 21 26.20 23.36 -17.81
C VAL A 21 26.47 24.82 -18.10
N TYR A 22 27.69 25.27 -17.82
CA TYR A 22 28.10 26.63 -18.13
C TYR A 22 29.52 26.67 -18.69
N THR A 23 29.82 27.73 -19.43
CA THR A 23 31.16 28.05 -19.91
C THR A 23 31.40 29.56 -19.84
N THR A 24 32.66 29.94 -19.69
CA THR A 24 33.09 31.33 -19.65
C THR A 24 33.85 31.66 -20.92
N SER A 25 33.38 32.65 -21.67
CA SER A 25 34.07 33.12 -22.85
C SER A 25 35.35 33.90 -22.48
N PRO A 26 36.31 34.08 -23.41
CA PRO A 26 37.46 34.94 -23.19
C PRO A 26 37.11 36.41 -22.94
N SER A 27 35.91 36.87 -23.34
CA SER A 27 35.41 38.22 -23.03
C SER A 27 34.85 38.35 -21.60
N GLY A 28 34.86 37.26 -20.83
CA GLY A 28 34.35 37.21 -19.47
C GLY A 28 32.84 37.01 -19.36
N GLU A 29 32.17 36.66 -20.45
CA GLU A 29 30.72 36.38 -20.49
C GLU A 29 30.45 34.92 -20.11
N VAL A 30 29.37 34.69 -19.36
CA VAL A 30 28.93 33.35 -18.99
C VAL A 30 27.80 32.90 -19.90
N ILE A 31 27.95 31.73 -20.51
CA ILE A 31 26.90 31.04 -21.25
C ILE A 31 26.51 29.84 -20.42
N ALA A 32 25.24 29.76 -20.03
CA ALA A 32 24.72 28.70 -19.17
C ALA A 32 23.46 28.05 -19.77
N SER A 33 23.21 26.82 -19.38
CA SER A 33 21.99 26.07 -19.67
C SER A 33 21.72 25.09 -18.52
N SER A 34 20.45 24.93 -18.16
CA SER A 34 20.01 23.98 -17.14
C SER A 34 19.04 22.97 -17.72
N ALA A 35 18.95 21.81 -17.08
CA ALA A 35 17.93 20.81 -17.35
C ALA A 35 17.54 20.06 -16.07
N ASP A 36 16.25 19.78 -15.96
CA ASP A 36 15.65 19.05 -14.86
C ASP A 36 15.32 17.62 -15.32
N PHE A 37 15.71 16.64 -14.51
CA PHE A 37 15.44 15.22 -14.74
C PHE A 37 14.66 14.67 -13.55
N GLN A 38 13.45 14.19 -13.83
CA GLN A 38 12.64 13.49 -12.83
C GLN A 38 13.27 12.13 -12.56
N ILE A 39 13.60 11.87 -11.30
CA ILE A 39 14.21 10.63 -10.85
C ILE A 39 13.18 9.84 -10.06
N GLU A 40 13.09 8.54 -10.33
CA GLU A 40 12.20 7.64 -9.61
C GLU A 40 12.47 7.69 -8.11
N HIS A 41 11.40 7.64 -7.31
CA HIS A 41 11.43 7.63 -5.85
C HIS A 41 12.08 6.35 -5.30
N CYS A 42 13.40 6.30 -5.35
CA CYS A 42 14.21 5.17 -4.94
C CYS A 42 14.63 5.31 -3.48
N LEU A 43 14.56 4.24 -2.70
CA LEU A 43 15.13 4.24 -1.37
C LEU A 43 16.56 3.65 -1.37
N PRO A 44 17.50 4.25 -0.63
CA PRO A 44 18.90 3.82 -0.60
C PRO A 44 19.06 2.42 0.00
N ASN A 45 18.41 2.15 1.14
CA ASN A 45 18.42 0.83 1.74
C ASN A 45 17.49 -0.12 0.97
N LYS A 46 18.06 -1.11 0.28
CA LYS A 46 17.29 -2.11 -0.46
C LYS A 46 16.75 -3.16 0.48
N VAL A 47 15.44 -3.35 0.49
CA VAL A 47 14.75 -4.30 1.36
C VAL A 47 14.02 -5.31 0.48
N ARG A 48 14.29 -6.60 0.68
CA ARG A 48 13.62 -7.69 -0.01
C ARG A 48 12.98 -8.60 1.02
N LEU A 49 11.69 -8.87 0.84
CA LEU A 49 10.89 -9.70 1.71
C LEU A 49 10.36 -10.88 0.89
N SER A 50 10.24 -12.07 1.48
CA SER A 50 9.62 -13.23 0.81
C SER A 50 9.13 -14.27 1.79
N PHE A 51 7.96 -14.86 1.51
CA PHE A 51 7.48 -16.05 2.20
C PHE A 51 8.04 -17.33 1.56
N VAL A 52 8.46 -18.26 2.40
CA VAL A 52 8.90 -19.59 2.00
C VAL A 52 8.24 -20.64 2.91
N PRO A 53 7.28 -21.43 2.41
CA PRO A 53 6.65 -21.36 1.08
C PRO A 53 5.68 -20.17 0.91
N LYS A 54 5.28 -19.85 -0.34
CA LYS A 54 4.32 -18.79 -0.70
C LYS A 54 2.85 -19.17 -0.56
N GLU A 55 2.54 -20.44 -0.33
CA GLU A 55 1.21 -20.95 -0.03
C GLU A 55 1.37 -22.03 1.04
N GLY A 56 0.36 -22.19 1.88
CA GLY A 56 0.36 -23.17 2.95
C GLY A 56 -1.03 -23.37 3.51
N LEU A 57 -1.19 -24.44 4.30
CA LEU A 57 -2.44 -24.66 5.00
C LEU A 57 -2.58 -23.72 6.21
N PRO A 58 -3.81 -23.40 6.62
CA PRO A 58 -4.12 -22.90 7.96
C PRO A 58 -3.33 -23.64 9.05
N ALA A 59 -2.81 -22.91 10.04
CA ALA A 59 -2.02 -23.43 11.17
C ALA A 59 -0.69 -24.15 10.82
N SER A 60 -0.28 -24.19 9.55
CA SER A 60 1.06 -24.65 9.17
C SER A 60 2.11 -23.57 9.44
N ASN A 61 3.39 -23.96 9.48
CA ASN A 61 4.49 -23.01 9.66
C ASN A 61 5.01 -22.53 8.30
N THR A 62 5.35 -21.25 8.21
CA THR A 62 6.06 -20.65 7.08
C THR A 62 7.17 -19.76 7.60
N ARG A 63 8.12 -19.43 6.73
CA ARG A 63 9.22 -18.53 7.06
C ARG A 63 9.10 -17.25 6.25
N LEU A 64 9.16 -16.12 6.93
CA LEU A 64 9.28 -14.81 6.33
C LEU A 64 10.75 -14.40 6.31
N GLN A 65 11.35 -14.40 5.13
CA GLN A 65 12.77 -14.08 4.92
C GLN A 65 12.93 -12.63 4.51
N LEU A 66 13.85 -11.94 5.18
CA LEU A 66 14.22 -10.56 4.93
C LEU A 66 15.69 -10.48 4.54
N HIS A 67 15.97 -9.79 3.44
CA HIS A 67 17.32 -9.42 3.02
C HIS A 67 17.43 -7.91 2.86
N THR A 68 18.37 -7.29 3.58
CA THR A 68 18.61 -5.85 3.57
C THR A 68 20.02 -5.50 4.01
N SER A 69 20.31 -4.22 4.26
CA SER A 69 21.62 -3.77 4.72
C SER A 69 21.95 -4.35 6.11
N PRO A 70 23.19 -4.81 6.36
CA PRO A 70 23.60 -5.36 7.65
C PRO A 70 23.27 -4.44 8.83
N ARG A 71 22.93 -5.03 9.98
CA ARG A 71 22.63 -4.29 11.22
C ARG A 71 21.51 -3.26 11.12
N SER A 72 20.64 -3.38 10.11
CA SER A 72 19.41 -2.58 10.04
C SER A 72 18.40 -3.00 11.11
N LEU A 73 17.52 -2.09 11.49
CA LEU A 73 16.33 -2.38 12.28
C LEU A 73 15.10 -2.35 11.38
N CYS A 74 14.33 -3.43 11.34
CA CYS A 74 13.22 -3.61 10.41
C CYS A 74 11.91 -3.89 11.12
N ALA A 75 10.85 -3.20 10.71
CA ALA A 75 9.49 -3.44 11.16
C ALA A 75 8.74 -4.23 10.08
N PHE A 76 8.10 -5.32 10.49
CA PHE A 76 7.28 -6.18 9.64
C PHE A 76 5.80 -5.93 9.92
N HIS A 77 5.02 -5.96 8.86
CA HIS A 77 3.57 -5.85 8.93
C HIS A 77 2.95 -6.86 7.96
N ALA A 78 1.97 -7.63 8.43
CA ALA A 78 1.16 -8.49 7.58
C ALA A 78 -0.32 -8.42 7.94
N VAL A 79 -1.18 -8.23 6.93
CA VAL A 79 -2.63 -8.09 7.07
C VAL A 79 -3.37 -8.95 6.08
N ASP A 80 -4.63 -9.25 6.39
CA ASP A 80 -5.54 -9.91 5.46
C ASP A 80 -5.84 -8.99 4.27
N LYS A 81 -5.90 -9.55 3.05
CA LYS A 81 -6.25 -8.81 1.83
C LYS A 81 -7.56 -8.02 1.95
N SER A 82 -8.55 -8.53 2.68
CA SER A 82 -9.82 -7.83 2.92
C SER A 82 -9.65 -6.51 3.67
N VAL A 83 -8.69 -6.42 4.61
CA VAL A 83 -8.36 -5.19 5.34
C VAL A 83 -7.74 -4.16 4.40
N LEU A 84 -6.81 -4.61 3.55
CA LEU A 84 -6.18 -3.76 2.54
C LEU A 84 -7.20 -3.17 1.55
N LEU A 85 -8.20 -3.97 1.16
CA LEU A 85 -9.28 -3.51 0.28
C LEU A 85 -10.20 -2.47 0.95
N MET A 86 -10.28 -2.43 2.27
CA MET A 86 -11.09 -1.45 2.98
C MET A 86 -10.42 -0.07 3.07
N LYS A 87 -9.09 -0.03 3.18
CA LYS A 87 -8.34 1.21 3.45
C LYS A 87 -6.95 1.23 2.77
N PRO A 88 -6.90 1.25 1.42
CA PRO A 88 -5.64 1.21 0.69
C PRO A 88 -4.78 2.46 0.89
N GLU A 89 -5.37 3.61 1.23
CA GLU A 89 -4.64 4.88 1.43
C GLU A 89 -3.65 4.91 2.60
N TYR A 90 -3.67 3.91 3.48
CA TYR A 90 -2.73 3.80 4.61
C TYR A 90 -1.48 2.99 4.30
N GLU A 91 -1.38 2.40 3.11
CA GLU A 91 -0.16 1.68 2.71
C GLU A 91 1.00 2.63 2.48
N LEU A 92 2.13 2.29 3.07
CA LEU A 92 3.38 3.01 2.86
C LEU A 92 3.88 2.73 1.44
N SER A 93 4.17 3.80 0.71
CA SER A 93 4.84 3.76 -0.59
C SER A 93 6.08 4.66 -0.58
N PRO A 94 7.06 4.44 -1.48
CA PRO A 94 8.18 5.36 -1.61
C PRO A 94 7.71 6.81 -1.81
N SER A 95 6.69 7.03 -2.64
CA SER A 95 6.08 8.35 -2.83
C SER A 95 5.54 8.96 -1.55
N SER A 96 4.84 8.19 -0.71
CA SER A 96 4.35 8.68 0.59
C SER A 96 5.48 9.14 1.51
N VAL A 97 6.67 8.54 1.42
CA VAL A 97 7.86 8.93 2.20
C VAL A 97 8.48 10.21 1.62
N TYR A 98 8.69 10.25 0.30
CA TYR A 98 9.20 11.44 -0.38
C TYR A 98 8.27 12.64 -0.19
N ASP A 99 6.96 12.42 -0.10
CA ASP A 99 5.95 13.45 0.14
C ASP A 99 6.04 14.12 1.51
N ARG A 100 6.67 13.46 2.48
CA ARG A 100 6.95 14.04 3.80
C ARG A 100 8.23 14.86 3.84
N LEU A 101 9.05 14.88 2.78
CA LEU A 101 10.24 15.71 2.75
C LEU A 101 9.86 17.20 2.71
N PRO A 102 10.39 18.03 3.62
CA PRO A 102 9.98 19.43 3.74
C PRO A 102 10.47 20.30 2.58
N LEU A 103 11.52 19.87 1.89
CA LEU A 103 12.12 20.59 0.77
C LEU A 103 12.48 19.58 -0.31
N LYS A 104 11.62 19.47 -1.33
CA LYS A 104 11.86 18.60 -2.50
C LYS A 104 12.53 19.36 -3.63
N GLU A 105 12.30 20.67 -3.68
CA GLU A 105 12.70 21.52 -4.77
C GLU A 105 12.92 22.95 -4.25
N ILE A 106 14.01 23.59 -4.66
CA ILE A 106 14.27 25.01 -4.44
C ILE A 106 14.07 25.70 -5.78
N ARG A 107 13.24 26.75 -5.88
CA ARG A 107 13.13 27.55 -7.11
C ARG A 107 13.35 29.02 -6.79
N GLY A 108 14.29 29.65 -7.49
CA GLY A 108 14.59 31.06 -7.24
C GLY A 108 15.22 31.27 -5.87
N TYR A 109 15.09 32.49 -5.36
CA TYR A 109 15.54 32.88 -4.02
C TYR A 109 14.41 32.95 -3.00
N SER A 110 13.34 32.18 -3.24
CA SER A 110 12.25 32.01 -2.29
C SER A 110 12.52 30.78 -1.42
N PHE A 111 12.59 30.98 -0.11
CA PHE A 111 12.68 29.90 0.86
C PHE A 111 11.68 30.13 1.98
N LYS A 112 10.63 29.30 2.04
CA LYS A 112 9.48 29.49 2.95
C LYS A 112 8.89 30.90 2.78
N ASP A 113 8.89 31.70 3.84
CA ASP A 113 8.37 33.07 3.85
C ASP A 113 9.45 34.12 3.54
N TYR A 114 10.69 33.71 3.26
CA TYR A 114 11.80 34.61 2.96
C TYR A 114 11.95 34.78 1.45
N TYR A 115 11.85 36.02 1.00
CA TYR A 115 12.20 36.44 -0.35
C TYR A 115 13.57 37.10 -0.31
N LEU A 116 14.58 36.38 -0.80
CA LEU A 116 15.99 36.78 -0.72
C LEU A 116 16.50 37.38 -2.04
N GLU A 117 15.61 37.97 -2.83
CA GLU A 117 16.02 38.72 -4.01
C GLU A 117 16.87 39.92 -3.62
N GLU A 118 17.85 40.18 -4.46
CA GLU A 118 18.69 41.35 -4.37
C GLU A 118 18.21 42.34 -5.43
N ASP A 119 18.22 43.63 -5.09
CA ASP A 119 17.94 44.68 -6.06
C ASP A 119 18.95 44.58 -7.21
N ASN A 120 18.48 44.69 -8.45
CA ASN A 120 19.38 44.75 -9.59
C ASN A 120 20.15 46.07 -9.55
N VAL A 121 21.37 46.04 -9.00
CA VAL A 121 22.23 47.22 -8.88
C VAL A 121 23.00 47.52 -10.18
N ASN A 122 22.74 46.77 -11.26
CA ASN A 122 23.44 46.98 -12.53
C ASN A 122 22.85 48.22 -13.24
N PRO A 123 23.67 49.24 -13.53
CA PRO A 123 23.21 50.40 -14.27
C PRO A 123 22.84 50.01 -15.71
N CYS A 124 21.73 50.54 -16.23
CA CYS A 124 21.38 50.37 -17.63
C CYS A 124 22.44 50.99 -18.53
N VAL A 125 22.66 50.38 -19.69
CA VAL A 125 23.64 50.81 -20.70
C VAL A 125 22.96 51.72 -21.71
N SER A 126 23.54 52.89 -21.96
CA SER A 126 23.10 53.79 -23.04
C SER A 126 23.86 53.44 -24.32
N LEU A 127 23.13 53.09 -25.39
CA LEU A 127 23.68 52.82 -26.71
C LEU A 127 23.13 53.83 -27.72
N ASP A 128 24.01 54.40 -28.53
CA ASP A 128 23.64 55.34 -29.58
C ASP A 128 23.03 54.63 -30.80
N ASN A 129 22.15 55.33 -31.51
CA ASN A 129 21.59 54.84 -32.78
C ASN A 129 22.69 54.72 -33.84
N ILE A 130 22.75 53.58 -34.54
CA ILE A 130 23.76 53.32 -35.56
C ILE A 130 23.18 53.69 -36.94
N LEU A 131 23.92 54.51 -37.71
CA LEU A 131 23.53 54.88 -39.07
C LEU A 131 24.36 54.09 -40.09
N LEU A 132 23.74 53.14 -40.77
CA LEU A 132 24.39 52.24 -41.74
C LEU A 132 23.60 52.26 -43.05
N ASN A 133 24.25 52.68 -44.14
CA ASN A 133 23.65 52.76 -45.49
C ASN A 133 22.31 53.52 -45.56
N GLY A 134 22.17 54.58 -44.75
CA GLY A 134 20.94 55.40 -44.72
C GLY A 134 19.80 54.82 -43.85
N PHE A 135 20.00 53.66 -43.24
CA PHE A 135 19.09 53.10 -42.25
C PHE A 135 19.57 53.44 -40.82
N VAL A 136 18.62 53.79 -39.96
CA VAL A 136 18.85 54.03 -38.53
C VAL A 136 18.51 52.74 -37.78
N TYR A 137 19.50 52.16 -37.12
CA TYR A 137 19.33 51.00 -36.25
C TYR A 137 19.22 51.49 -34.81
N ILE A 138 18.06 51.24 -34.20
CA ILE A 138 17.77 51.59 -32.80
C ILE A 138 18.06 50.35 -31.95
N PRO A 139 18.96 50.44 -30.94
CA PRO A 139 19.22 49.32 -30.05
C PRO A 139 17.99 49.12 -29.15
N ILE A 140 17.40 47.93 -29.22
CA ILE A 140 16.31 47.50 -28.33
C ILE A 140 16.85 46.46 -27.36
N SER A 141 16.32 46.44 -26.13
CA SER A 141 16.54 45.30 -25.25
C SER A 141 15.90 44.07 -25.91
N PRO A 142 16.59 42.92 -25.96
CA PRO A 142 15.93 41.67 -26.30
C PRO A 142 14.91 41.36 -25.19
N ASP A 143 13.63 41.53 -25.54
CA ASP A 143 12.51 41.28 -24.63
C ASP A 143 12.23 39.77 -24.59
N GLY A 144 12.15 39.21 -23.37
CA GLY A 144 11.75 37.82 -23.14
C GLY A 144 12.86 36.76 -23.20
N GLU A 145 14.10 37.12 -23.54
CA GLU A 145 15.26 36.21 -23.41
C GLU A 145 15.84 36.28 -21.99
N GLY A 146 15.90 35.13 -21.31
CA GLY A 146 16.56 35.00 -20.01
C GLY A 146 18.08 35.03 -20.13
N ASP A 147 18.78 35.42 -19.06
CA ASP A 147 20.24 35.46 -19.02
C ASP A 147 20.85 34.33 -18.17
N ALA A 148 22.18 34.29 -18.08
CA ALA A 148 22.86 33.28 -17.28
C ALA A 148 22.54 33.42 -15.78
N TYR A 149 22.25 34.64 -15.31
CA TYR A 149 21.81 34.88 -13.93
C TYR A 149 20.42 34.28 -13.68
N ASP A 150 19.46 34.43 -14.60
CA ASP A 150 18.12 33.84 -14.48
C ASP A 150 18.20 32.31 -14.32
N ILE A 151 19.07 31.65 -15.09
CA ILE A 151 19.29 30.20 -15.01
C ILE A 151 19.87 29.80 -13.63
N LEU A 152 20.89 30.52 -13.16
CA LEU A 152 21.51 30.27 -11.86
C LEU A 152 20.53 30.50 -10.70
N LYS A 153 19.72 31.56 -10.81
CA LYS A 153 18.66 31.91 -9.87
C LYS A 153 17.58 30.84 -9.86
N GLU A 154 17.11 30.36 -11.00
CA GLU A 154 16.10 29.30 -11.08
C GLU A 154 16.55 28.04 -10.33
N LEU A 155 17.84 27.70 -10.43
CA LEU A 155 18.48 26.61 -9.69
C LEU A 155 18.61 26.87 -8.17
N GLY A 156 18.32 28.08 -7.70
CA GLY A 156 18.43 28.48 -6.30
C GLY A 156 19.87 28.79 -5.86
N LEU A 157 20.77 29.11 -6.78
CA LEU A 157 22.18 29.35 -6.51
C LEU A 157 22.51 30.85 -6.51
N LYS A 158 23.03 31.36 -5.40
CA LYS A 158 23.68 32.69 -5.36
C LYS A 158 25.14 32.57 -5.76
N VAL A 159 25.51 33.18 -6.88
CA VAL A 159 26.85 33.06 -7.47
C VAL A 159 27.63 34.36 -7.33
N PHE A 160 28.79 34.30 -6.67
CA PHE A 160 29.74 35.40 -6.60
C PHE A 160 30.76 35.23 -7.73
N THR A 161 30.75 36.13 -8.70
CA THR A 161 31.63 36.04 -9.87
C THR A 161 32.09 37.41 -10.36
N SER A 162 33.29 37.46 -10.92
CA SER A 162 33.80 38.62 -11.67
C SER A 162 33.39 38.59 -13.15
N SER A 163 32.75 37.52 -13.61
CA SER A 163 32.25 37.35 -14.96
C SER A 163 30.89 38.00 -15.15
N LYS A 164 30.56 38.35 -16.40
CA LYS A 164 29.28 38.93 -16.77
C LYS A 164 28.23 37.82 -16.87
N ILE A 165 27.30 37.79 -15.92
CA ILE A 165 26.17 36.84 -15.88
C ILE A 165 24.83 37.50 -16.21
N HIS A 166 24.73 38.82 -16.02
CA HIS A 166 23.55 39.59 -16.35
C HIS A 166 23.60 40.07 -17.79
N LYS A 167 22.44 40.05 -18.46
CA LYS A 167 22.29 40.78 -19.71
C LYS A 167 22.36 42.29 -19.47
N PRO A 168 22.98 43.07 -20.37
CA PRO A 168 22.94 44.52 -20.27
C PRO A 168 21.52 45.02 -20.59
N GLU A 169 20.87 45.69 -19.65
CA GLU A 169 19.61 46.39 -19.91
C GLU A 169 19.89 47.71 -20.63
N ILE A 170 19.25 47.94 -21.77
CA ILE A 170 19.37 49.22 -22.50
C ILE A 170 18.42 50.21 -21.86
N CYS A 171 18.88 51.42 -21.56
CA CYS A 171 18.02 52.46 -20.99
C CYS A 171 16.90 52.83 -21.98
N GLN A 172 15.67 52.36 -21.75
CA GLN A 172 14.53 52.71 -22.58
C GLN A 172 13.77 53.92 -22.02
N HIS A 173 13.44 54.87 -22.88
CA HIS A 173 12.44 55.90 -22.61
C HIS A 173 11.13 55.46 -23.28
N TYR A 174 10.21 54.83 -22.52
CA TYR A 174 8.88 54.51 -23.03
C TYR A 174 7.83 55.53 -22.54
N PRO A 175 7.14 56.24 -23.45
CA PRO A 175 5.83 56.82 -23.17
C PRO A 175 4.81 55.67 -23.10
N GLY A 176 4.11 55.56 -21.97
CA GLY A 176 3.24 54.43 -21.67
C GLY A 176 2.06 54.27 -22.63
N VAL A 177 1.82 53.04 -23.06
CA VAL A 177 0.52 52.59 -23.56
C VAL A 177 0.24 51.20 -22.99
N ILE A 178 -0.83 51.13 -22.20
CA ILE A 178 -1.40 49.94 -21.59
C ILE A 178 -2.31 49.30 -22.63
N MET A 179 -2.19 47.99 -22.87
CA MET A 179 -3.18 47.27 -23.68
C MET A 179 -3.62 46.00 -22.97
N GLU A 180 -4.86 46.04 -22.48
CA GLU A 180 -5.62 44.90 -21.98
C GLU A 180 -5.85 43.86 -23.09
N ARG A 181 -5.81 42.58 -22.71
CA ARG A 181 -6.44 41.52 -23.52
C ARG A 181 -7.11 40.51 -22.61
N SER A 182 -8.41 40.37 -22.82
CA SER A 182 -9.29 39.37 -22.22
C SER A 182 -9.67 38.36 -23.31
N TYR A 183 -9.68 37.06 -23.01
CA TYR A 183 -10.62 36.06 -23.55
C TYR A 183 -10.50 34.78 -22.71
N GLY A 184 -11.66 34.22 -22.31
CA GLY A 184 -11.75 33.08 -21.39
C GLY A 184 -12.11 31.75 -22.03
N GLY A 185 -12.46 30.77 -21.18
CA GLY A 185 -13.34 29.65 -21.53
C GLY A 185 -12.90 28.24 -21.08
N SER A 186 -13.42 27.84 -19.92
CA SER A 186 -13.96 26.51 -19.54
C SER A 186 -13.08 25.27 -19.28
N ILE A 187 -13.69 24.38 -18.49
CA ILE A 187 -13.21 23.35 -17.56
C ILE A 187 -13.70 21.96 -18.03
N THR A 188 -12.97 20.87 -17.75
CA THR A 188 -13.54 19.58 -17.28
C THR A 188 -12.49 18.68 -16.57
N ALA A 189 -12.93 18.00 -15.51
CA ALA A 189 -12.29 16.89 -14.78
C ALA A 189 -12.96 15.56 -15.23
N LEU A 190 -12.40 14.34 -15.13
CA LEU A 190 -12.16 13.50 -13.94
C LEU A 190 -11.56 12.12 -14.38
N ASN A 191 -10.80 11.45 -13.48
CA ASN A 191 -10.76 9.99 -13.14
C ASN A 191 -10.42 8.92 -14.20
N LEU A 192 -9.89 7.70 -13.94
CA LEU A 192 -9.15 6.97 -12.87
C LEU A 192 -8.93 5.52 -13.42
N LEU A 193 -7.93 4.78 -12.90
CA LEU A 193 -7.68 3.31 -12.80
C LEU A 193 -7.19 2.42 -13.99
N GLU A 194 -6.48 1.37 -13.55
CA GLU A 194 -5.65 0.33 -14.19
C GLU A 194 -6.39 -0.80 -14.92
N ASP A 195 -5.67 -1.60 -15.74
CA ASP A 195 -5.59 -3.06 -15.52
C ASP A 195 -4.44 -3.73 -16.32
N LEU A 196 -3.79 -4.69 -15.66
CA LEU A 196 -2.79 -5.63 -16.18
C LEU A 196 -3.43 -7.02 -16.26
N ASP A 197 -3.10 -7.80 -17.30
CA ASP A 197 -3.44 -9.22 -17.36
C ASP A 197 -2.18 -10.05 -17.65
N TYR A 198 -1.87 -11.00 -16.76
CA TYR A 198 -0.87 -12.05 -16.97
C TYR A 198 -1.28 -13.29 -16.16
N GLU A 199 -1.59 -14.37 -16.87
CA GLU A 199 -1.75 -15.72 -16.33
C GLU A 199 -0.38 -16.37 -16.09
N ILE A 200 -0.28 -17.23 -15.06
CA ILE A 200 0.31 -18.58 -15.11
C ILE A 200 0.10 -19.28 -13.76
N THR A 201 -0.16 -20.58 -13.86
CA THR A 201 -0.50 -21.58 -12.86
C THR A 201 0.70 -22.24 -12.15
N GLU A 202 0.39 -22.80 -10.97
CA GLU A 202 0.84 -24.08 -10.39
C GLU A 202 2.29 -24.28 -9.87
N HIS A 203 2.44 -24.48 -8.54
CA HIS A 203 2.40 -25.78 -7.83
C HIS A 203 3.20 -25.71 -6.50
N MET A 204 2.58 -26.18 -5.43
CA MET A 204 3.18 -26.43 -4.10
C MET A 204 3.35 -27.93 -3.89
N VAL A 205 4.41 -28.35 -3.21
CA VAL A 205 4.42 -29.63 -2.49
C VAL A 205 5.12 -29.45 -1.15
N ALA A 206 4.36 -29.64 -0.07
CA ALA A 206 4.85 -30.20 1.20
C ALA A 206 3.68 -30.94 1.89
N GLY A 207 3.98 -32.00 2.65
CA GLY A 207 3.00 -32.92 3.21
C GLY A 207 2.21 -32.32 4.38
N ASP A 208 0.90 -32.55 4.39
CA ASP A 208 -0.07 -31.83 5.22
C ASP A 208 -0.93 -32.77 6.10
N PRO A 209 -1.46 -32.27 7.23
CA PRO A 209 -2.22 -33.04 8.21
C PRO A 209 -3.64 -33.47 7.76
N VAL A 210 -4.16 -34.50 8.44
CA VAL A 210 -5.42 -35.20 8.14
C VAL A 210 -6.68 -34.50 8.70
N GLU A 211 -6.54 -33.68 9.76
CA GLU A 211 -7.64 -32.90 10.37
C GLU A 211 -7.20 -31.43 10.59
N THR A 212 -8.06 -30.47 10.25
CA THR A 212 -7.81 -29.03 10.41
C THR A 212 -8.80 -28.42 11.40
N VAL A 213 -8.28 -27.75 12.44
CA VAL A 213 -9.09 -27.04 13.45
C VAL A 213 -8.71 -25.57 13.42
N ARG A 214 -9.69 -24.71 13.14
CA ARG A 214 -9.52 -23.30 12.82
C ARG A 214 -10.24 -22.42 13.84
N LYS A 215 -9.48 -21.61 14.57
CA LYS A 215 -9.95 -20.75 15.66
C LYS A 215 -9.32 -19.35 15.68
N TYR A 216 -8.17 -19.15 15.05
CA TYR A 216 -7.41 -17.91 15.06
C TYR A 216 -7.61 -17.13 13.76
N PHE A 217 -8.53 -16.16 13.78
CA PHE A 217 -8.93 -15.35 12.62
C PHE A 217 -8.62 -13.86 12.85
N PRO A 218 -7.35 -13.45 12.93
CA PRO A 218 -6.99 -12.05 13.10
C PRO A 218 -7.25 -11.24 11.81
N GLU A 219 -7.34 -9.91 11.94
CA GLU A 219 -7.26 -8.98 10.80
C GLU A 219 -5.80 -8.62 10.47
N THR A 220 -4.98 -8.48 11.52
CA THR A 220 -3.53 -8.23 11.44
C THR A 220 -2.78 -9.44 12.01
N TRP A 221 -1.88 -10.01 11.21
CA TRP A 221 -1.15 -11.23 11.57
C TRP A 221 0.23 -10.93 12.17
N ILE A 222 1.05 -10.13 11.49
CA ILE A 222 2.43 -9.84 11.90
C ILE A 222 2.55 -8.36 12.22
N TRP A 223 3.13 -8.05 13.37
CA TRP A 223 3.46 -6.69 13.81
C TRP A 223 4.69 -6.73 14.72
N ASP A 224 5.86 -6.89 14.10
CA ASP A 224 7.11 -7.18 14.81
C ASP A 224 8.26 -6.29 14.35
N ILE A 225 9.26 -6.14 15.22
CA ILE A 225 10.51 -5.43 14.90
C ILE A 225 11.67 -6.39 15.12
N VAL A 226 12.54 -6.53 14.10
CA VAL A 226 13.68 -7.43 14.13
C VAL A 226 14.96 -6.69 13.74
N SER A 227 16.04 -7.00 14.45
CA SER A 227 17.39 -6.56 14.08
C SER A 227 18.00 -7.51 13.06
N VAL A 228 18.58 -6.95 11.99
CA VAL A 228 19.22 -7.70 10.91
C VAL A 228 20.65 -8.07 11.28
N ASN A 229 21.07 -9.28 10.92
CA ASN A 229 22.41 -9.77 11.25
C ASN A 229 23.52 -9.05 10.43
N SER A 230 24.77 -9.43 10.66
CA SER A 230 25.93 -8.87 9.94
C SER A 230 25.99 -9.22 8.45
N GLU A 231 25.24 -10.23 8.02
CA GLU A 231 25.15 -10.68 6.63
C GLU A 231 24.00 -10.00 5.87
N GLY A 232 23.16 -9.22 6.55
CA GLY A 232 21.99 -8.58 5.94
C GLY A 232 20.72 -9.43 5.94
N ASN A 233 20.72 -10.57 6.64
CA ASN A 233 19.59 -11.51 6.67
C ASN A 233 18.85 -11.47 8.02
N ALA A 234 17.53 -11.63 7.97
CA ALA A 234 16.70 -11.94 9.13
C ALA A 234 15.55 -12.85 8.70
N ASP A 235 15.37 -13.95 9.42
CA ASP A 235 14.30 -14.91 9.18
C ASP A 235 13.34 -14.92 10.37
N LEU A 236 12.04 -14.86 10.07
CA LEU A 236 10.98 -14.97 11.07
C LEU A 236 10.14 -16.21 10.76
N ASP A 237 10.29 -17.25 11.58
CA ASP A 237 9.44 -18.43 11.52
C ASP A 237 8.10 -18.11 12.20
N VAL A 238 7.00 -18.22 11.43
CA VAL A 238 5.65 -17.83 11.85
C VAL A 238 4.64 -18.92 11.51
N THR A 239 3.57 -19.01 12.28
CA THR A 239 2.45 -19.91 12.00
C THR A 239 1.36 -19.16 11.22
N ILE A 240 0.92 -19.74 10.11
CA ILE A 240 -0.12 -19.15 9.24
C ILE A 240 -1.45 -19.11 10.01
N PRO A 241 -2.18 -17.99 10.02
CA PRO A 241 -3.47 -17.90 10.69
C PRO A 241 -4.51 -18.81 10.04
N ASP A 242 -5.62 -19.01 10.74
CA ASP A 242 -6.64 -19.96 10.31
C ASP A 242 -7.59 -19.42 9.23
N THR A 243 -7.45 -18.13 8.89
CA THR A 243 -8.20 -17.49 7.80
C THR A 243 -7.68 -18.00 6.45
N ILE A 244 -8.57 -18.60 5.67
CA ILE A 244 -8.31 -19.05 4.29
C ILE A 244 -8.43 -17.82 3.38
N THR A 245 -7.29 -17.18 3.12
CA THR A 245 -7.21 -15.86 2.48
C THR A 245 -5.84 -15.68 1.83
N GLU A 246 -5.62 -14.51 1.24
CA GLU A 246 -4.29 -14.06 0.86
C GLU A 246 -3.81 -13.04 1.90
N TRP A 247 -2.70 -13.35 2.57
CA TRP A 247 -2.03 -12.44 3.50
C TRP A 247 -1.06 -11.56 2.73
N LYS A 248 -1.14 -10.24 2.91
CA LYS A 248 -0.24 -9.26 2.31
C LYS A 248 0.72 -8.77 3.37
N ALA A 249 2.02 -8.82 3.09
CA ALA A 249 3.06 -8.40 4.02
C ALA A 249 4.06 -7.45 3.38
N ASN A 250 4.52 -6.47 4.14
CA ASN A 250 5.62 -5.59 3.79
C ASN A 250 6.49 -5.31 5.01
N ALA A 251 7.65 -4.70 4.77
CA ALA A 251 8.55 -4.30 5.83
C ALA A 251 9.26 -3.00 5.46
N PHE A 252 9.54 -2.17 6.45
CA PHE A 252 10.47 -1.05 6.31
C PHE A 252 11.66 -1.23 7.25
N CYS A 253 12.82 -0.75 6.81
CA CYS A 253 14.08 -0.91 7.51
C CYS A 253 14.82 0.41 7.64
N THR A 254 15.49 0.60 8.76
CA THR A 254 16.36 1.75 9.02
C THR A 254 17.78 1.26 9.27
N SER A 255 18.74 1.86 8.58
CA SER A 255 20.18 1.61 8.70
C SER A 255 20.89 2.91 8.99
N ALA A 256 21.91 2.88 9.85
CA ALA A 256 22.75 4.04 10.09
C ALA A 256 23.55 4.45 8.83
N ASP A 257 23.97 3.46 8.04
CA ASP A 257 24.84 3.69 6.87
C ASP A 257 24.03 3.94 5.59
N MET A 258 22.93 3.19 5.41
CA MET A 258 22.12 3.19 4.18
C MET A 258 20.79 3.93 4.32
N GLY A 259 20.44 4.43 5.51
CA GLY A 259 19.19 5.16 5.73
C GLY A 259 17.93 4.28 5.68
N PHE A 260 16.84 4.86 5.20
CA PHE A 260 15.52 4.22 5.16
C PHE A 260 15.35 3.33 3.92
N GLY A 261 14.63 2.22 4.08
CA GLY A 261 14.29 1.27 3.03
C GLY A 261 12.89 0.71 3.22
N LEU A 262 12.22 0.38 2.13
CA LEU A 262 10.87 -0.19 2.12
C LEU A 262 10.86 -1.39 1.17
N SER A 263 10.26 -2.49 1.60
CA SER A 263 10.07 -3.66 0.75
C SER A 263 8.83 -3.48 -0.13
N PRO A 264 8.81 -4.08 -1.32
CA PRO A 264 7.55 -4.36 -2.01
C PRO A 264 6.63 -5.22 -1.14
N THR A 265 5.33 -5.14 -1.38
CA THR A 265 4.34 -6.01 -0.75
C THR A 265 4.45 -7.42 -1.33
N VAL A 266 4.62 -8.41 -0.46
CA VAL A 266 4.60 -9.83 -0.82
C VAL A 266 3.36 -10.51 -0.30
N SER A 267 3.04 -11.67 -0.87
CA SER A 267 1.80 -12.39 -0.59
C SER A 267 2.06 -13.82 -0.15
N LEU A 268 1.27 -14.28 0.80
CA LEU A 268 1.17 -15.67 1.22
C LEU A 268 -0.28 -16.12 1.05
N ARG A 269 -0.51 -17.21 0.32
CA ARG A 269 -1.84 -17.78 0.16
C ARG A 269 -2.10 -18.86 1.21
N ALA A 270 -3.02 -18.60 2.13
CA ALA A 270 -3.54 -19.62 3.04
C ALA A 270 -4.71 -20.31 2.34
N PHE A 271 -4.52 -21.55 1.87
CA PHE A 271 -5.52 -22.24 1.07
C PHE A 271 -5.77 -23.66 1.58
N GLN A 272 -7.03 -24.06 1.56
CA GLN A 272 -7.45 -25.44 1.84
C GLN A 272 -8.49 -25.82 0.78
N PRO A 273 -8.35 -26.94 0.05
CA PRO A 273 -9.28 -27.31 -1.02
C PRO A 273 -10.69 -27.67 -0.55
N PHE A 274 -10.83 -28.16 0.68
CA PHE A 274 -12.10 -28.55 1.28
C PHE A 274 -12.21 -27.97 2.69
N PHE A 275 -13.20 -27.10 2.93
CA PHE A 275 -13.37 -26.40 4.19
C PHE A 275 -14.82 -25.94 4.40
N VAL A 276 -15.16 -25.59 5.63
CA VAL A 276 -16.43 -24.93 5.98
C VAL A 276 -16.21 -23.47 6.33
N GLU A 277 -16.99 -22.57 5.75
CA GLU A 277 -17.01 -21.16 6.14
C GLU A 277 -18.23 -20.87 7.02
N LEU A 278 -18.00 -20.19 8.14
CA LEU A 278 -19.06 -19.77 9.04
C LEU A 278 -19.29 -18.27 8.90
N ILE A 279 -20.50 -17.89 8.45
CA ILE A 279 -20.94 -16.50 8.34
C ILE A 279 -21.65 -16.14 9.64
N VAL A 280 -21.01 -15.27 10.43
CA VAL A 280 -21.55 -14.71 11.67
C VAL A 280 -21.70 -13.20 11.52
N PRO A 281 -22.77 -12.59 12.07
CA PRO A 281 -22.84 -11.14 12.20
C PRO A 281 -21.79 -10.62 13.19
N TYR A 282 -21.62 -9.29 13.27
CA TYR A 282 -20.71 -8.68 14.25
C TYR A 282 -21.17 -8.92 15.71
N SER A 283 -22.45 -8.67 15.99
CA SER A 283 -23.07 -8.93 17.29
C SER A 283 -24.50 -9.43 17.14
N VAL A 284 -25.03 -10.04 18.19
CA VAL A 284 -26.42 -10.52 18.30
C VAL A 284 -27.01 -10.22 19.66
N VAL A 285 -28.34 -10.19 19.74
CA VAL A 285 -29.06 -9.91 20.98
C VAL A 285 -29.45 -11.21 21.69
N ARG A 286 -29.20 -11.28 23.00
CA ARG A 286 -29.62 -12.41 23.84
C ARG A 286 -31.13 -12.63 23.77
N GLY A 287 -31.53 -13.89 23.53
CA GLY A 287 -32.93 -14.29 23.45
C GLY A 287 -33.57 -14.06 22.07
N GLU A 288 -32.92 -13.32 21.18
CA GLU A 288 -33.34 -13.19 19.79
C GLU A 288 -32.70 -14.29 18.95
N SER A 289 -33.47 -14.84 18.03
CA SER A 289 -32.98 -15.88 17.13
C SER A 289 -32.36 -15.26 15.90
N PHE A 290 -31.14 -15.69 15.56
CA PHE A 290 -30.48 -15.32 14.31
C PHE A 290 -30.20 -16.56 13.46
N MET A 291 -29.90 -16.35 12.18
CA MET A 291 -29.64 -17.41 11.22
C MET A 291 -28.13 -17.63 11.08
N LEU A 292 -27.60 -18.69 11.70
CA LEU A 292 -26.22 -19.09 11.55
C LEU A 292 -26.08 -19.93 10.26
N LYS A 293 -25.28 -19.44 9.30
CA LYS A 293 -25.04 -20.11 8.02
C LYS A 293 -23.63 -20.70 7.99
N ALA A 294 -23.54 -22.00 7.74
CA ALA A 294 -22.28 -22.67 7.43
C ALA A 294 -22.29 -23.12 5.98
N THR A 295 -21.32 -22.68 5.20
CA THR A 295 -21.17 -23.02 3.79
C THR A 295 -19.94 -23.90 3.62
N VAL A 296 -20.14 -25.13 3.18
CA VAL A 296 -19.06 -26.06 2.84
C VAL A 296 -18.68 -25.85 1.38
N PHE A 297 -17.39 -25.65 1.14
CA PHE A 297 -16.81 -25.49 -0.19
C PHE A 297 -15.99 -26.71 -0.58
N ASN A 298 -16.09 -27.11 -1.84
CA ASN A 298 -15.23 -28.13 -2.43
C ASN A 298 -14.54 -27.60 -3.70
N TYR A 299 -13.23 -27.40 -3.61
CA TYR A 299 -12.37 -27.05 -4.73
C TYR A 299 -11.54 -28.25 -5.23
N LEU A 300 -11.78 -29.47 -4.72
CA LEU A 300 -11.20 -30.69 -5.27
C LEU A 300 -11.85 -31.00 -6.63
N THR A 301 -11.12 -31.68 -7.50
CA THR A 301 -11.63 -32.13 -8.81
C THR A 301 -12.68 -33.24 -8.68
N ALA A 302 -12.67 -33.98 -7.56
CA ALA A 302 -13.58 -35.08 -7.29
C ALA A 302 -14.80 -34.66 -6.45
N CYS A 303 -15.88 -35.43 -6.58
CA CYS A 303 -17.05 -35.29 -5.74
C CYS A 303 -16.81 -35.93 -4.37
N ILE A 304 -17.19 -35.20 -3.31
CA ILE A 304 -17.05 -35.65 -1.93
C ILE A 304 -18.42 -35.74 -1.27
N ARG A 305 -18.56 -36.70 -0.34
CA ARG A 305 -19.77 -36.86 0.47
C ARG A 305 -19.47 -36.38 1.89
N VAL A 306 -20.17 -35.36 2.34
CA VAL A 306 -19.82 -34.64 3.58
C VAL A 306 -20.95 -34.70 4.60
N SER A 307 -20.59 -34.83 5.87
CA SER A 307 -21.50 -34.55 6.99
C SER A 307 -21.14 -33.21 7.60
N VAL A 308 -22.15 -32.42 7.98
CA VAL A 308 -21.95 -31.12 8.63
C VAL A 308 -22.67 -31.15 9.97
N SER A 309 -22.00 -30.71 11.03
CA SER A 309 -22.54 -30.71 12.39
C SER A 309 -22.16 -29.44 13.12
N LEU A 310 -23.10 -28.93 13.94
CA LEU A 310 -22.87 -27.83 14.87
C LEU A 310 -22.77 -28.45 16.28
N ALA A 311 -21.70 -28.15 16.99
CA ALA A 311 -21.49 -28.67 18.35
C ALA A 311 -22.56 -28.12 19.32
N GLU A 312 -23.14 -29.00 20.13
CA GLU A 312 -24.09 -28.58 21.15
C GLU A 312 -23.39 -27.85 22.31
N SER A 313 -24.04 -26.83 22.87
CA SER A 313 -23.52 -26.04 23.98
C SER A 313 -24.65 -25.58 24.89
N THR A 314 -24.36 -25.35 26.17
CA THR A 314 -25.31 -24.74 27.11
C THR A 314 -25.52 -23.24 26.86
N ASN A 315 -24.64 -22.61 26.08
CA ASN A 315 -24.64 -21.17 25.84
C ASN A 315 -25.67 -20.72 24.78
N PHE A 316 -26.19 -21.64 23.97
CA PHE A 316 -27.18 -21.34 22.94
C PHE A 316 -28.11 -22.52 22.69
N LEU A 317 -29.24 -22.27 22.03
CA LEU A 317 -30.04 -23.33 21.41
C LEU A 317 -29.93 -23.18 19.90
N ALA A 318 -29.70 -24.28 19.20
CA ALA A 318 -29.70 -24.30 17.74
C ALA A 318 -30.78 -25.28 17.24
N ARG A 319 -31.55 -24.84 16.23
CA ARG A 319 -32.51 -25.68 15.53
C ARG A 319 -32.26 -25.60 14.02
N PRO A 320 -32.08 -26.74 13.32
CA PRO A 320 -31.93 -26.71 11.88
C PRO A 320 -33.21 -26.17 11.25
N VAL A 321 -33.06 -25.28 10.27
CA VAL A 321 -34.18 -24.59 9.61
C VAL A 321 -34.90 -25.55 8.65
N GLU A 322 -34.12 -26.39 7.99
CA GLU A 322 -34.58 -27.44 7.09
C GLU A 322 -34.35 -28.82 7.73
N LYS A 323 -35.01 -29.86 7.22
CA LYS A 323 -34.68 -31.23 7.62
C LYS A 323 -33.24 -31.52 7.18
N GLN A 324 -32.32 -31.54 8.14
CA GLN A 324 -30.92 -31.81 7.89
C GLN A 324 -30.75 -33.26 7.45
N GLU A 325 -30.14 -33.48 6.30
CA GLU A 325 -29.79 -34.82 5.82
C GLU A 325 -28.55 -35.31 6.58
N GLU A 326 -28.39 -36.63 6.69
CA GLU A 326 -27.20 -37.20 7.34
C GLU A 326 -25.90 -36.88 6.60
N SER A 327 -25.99 -36.67 5.28
CA SER A 327 -24.84 -36.37 4.42
C SER A 327 -25.26 -35.69 3.14
N TYR A 328 -24.42 -34.81 2.61
CA TYR A 328 -24.62 -34.12 1.34
C TYR A 328 -23.51 -34.48 0.34
N CYS A 329 -23.84 -34.44 -0.94
CA CYS A 329 -22.88 -34.58 -2.03
C CYS A 329 -22.47 -33.20 -2.53
N ILE A 330 -21.16 -32.96 -2.67
CA ILE A 330 -20.60 -31.70 -3.16
C ILE A 330 -19.52 -32.02 -4.18
N CYS A 331 -19.74 -31.63 -5.44
CA CYS A 331 -18.77 -31.80 -6.52
C CYS A 331 -17.85 -30.58 -6.68
N MET A 332 -16.95 -30.63 -7.66
CA MET A 332 -15.98 -29.57 -7.94
C MET A 332 -16.67 -28.20 -8.11
N ASN A 333 -16.18 -27.21 -7.37
CA ASN A 333 -16.69 -25.83 -7.36
C ASN A 333 -18.16 -25.69 -6.92
N GLU A 334 -18.74 -26.75 -6.37
CA GLU A 334 -20.04 -26.68 -5.72
C GLU A 334 -19.89 -26.30 -4.24
N ARG A 335 -20.97 -25.77 -3.68
CA ARG A 335 -21.05 -25.42 -2.26
C ARG A 335 -22.38 -25.84 -1.69
N LYS A 336 -22.38 -26.30 -0.44
CA LYS A 336 -23.60 -26.60 0.31
C LYS A 336 -23.68 -25.72 1.54
N THR A 337 -24.82 -25.05 1.72
CA THR A 337 -25.07 -24.24 2.92
C THR A 337 -26.07 -24.94 3.82
N VAL A 338 -25.73 -25.09 5.10
CA VAL A 338 -26.62 -25.54 6.16
C VAL A 338 -26.89 -24.36 7.07
N THR A 339 -28.15 -24.21 7.49
CA THR A 339 -28.58 -23.06 8.30
C THR A 339 -29.25 -23.52 9.58
N TRP A 340 -28.85 -22.94 10.71
CA TRP A 340 -29.50 -23.12 12.00
C TRP A 340 -30.10 -21.81 12.49
N ALA A 341 -31.33 -21.87 12.99
CA ALA A 341 -31.91 -20.82 13.82
C ALA A 341 -31.32 -20.96 15.23
N VAL A 342 -30.47 -20.02 15.61
CA VAL A 342 -29.72 -20.03 16.86
C VAL A 342 -30.25 -18.95 17.79
N THR A 343 -30.59 -19.33 19.02
CA THR A 343 -30.99 -18.42 20.10
C THR A 343 -29.92 -18.41 21.19
N PRO A 344 -29.14 -17.32 21.35
CA PRO A 344 -28.15 -17.19 22.41
C PRO A 344 -28.79 -17.12 23.81
N ARG A 345 -28.18 -17.79 24.79
CA ARG A 345 -28.57 -17.76 26.21
C ARG A 345 -27.59 -16.97 27.07
N SER A 346 -26.30 -17.16 26.85
CA SER A 346 -25.22 -16.50 27.60
C SER A 346 -24.86 -15.15 26.98
N LEU A 347 -24.42 -14.19 27.80
CA LEU A 347 -23.92 -12.87 27.36
C LEU A 347 -22.41 -12.89 27.14
N GLY A 348 -21.91 -11.93 26.37
CA GLY A 348 -20.47 -11.81 26.07
C GLY A 348 -20.05 -12.64 24.86
N HIS A 349 -18.80 -13.09 24.83
CA HIS A 349 -18.27 -13.87 23.71
C HIS A 349 -18.73 -15.33 23.82
N VAL A 350 -19.52 -15.78 22.84
CA VAL A 350 -20.02 -17.16 22.75
C VAL A 350 -19.38 -17.85 21.55
N GLU A 351 -18.85 -19.05 21.78
CA GLU A 351 -18.19 -19.86 20.75
C GLU A 351 -19.19 -20.74 19.98
N PHE A 352 -19.07 -20.70 18.65
CA PHE A 352 -19.79 -21.55 17.72
C PHE A 352 -18.79 -22.45 17.01
N SER A 353 -18.91 -23.77 17.22
CA SER A 353 -18.03 -24.78 16.61
C SER A 353 -18.80 -25.60 15.59
N VAL A 354 -18.45 -25.46 14.31
CA VAL A 354 -19.03 -26.23 13.20
C VAL A 354 -17.96 -27.14 12.62
N SER A 355 -18.28 -28.43 12.50
CA SER A 355 -17.39 -29.44 11.91
C SER A 355 -18.00 -30.03 10.64
N THR A 356 -17.17 -30.18 9.62
CA THR A 356 -17.49 -30.90 8.38
C THR A 356 -16.51 -32.06 8.19
N GLU A 357 -16.99 -33.24 7.82
CA GLU A 357 -16.14 -34.41 7.54
C GLU A 357 -16.50 -35.04 6.20
N ALA A 358 -15.49 -35.34 5.38
CA ALA A 358 -15.64 -36.19 4.20
C ALA A 358 -15.75 -37.67 4.63
N LEU A 359 -16.90 -38.28 4.35
CA LEU A 359 -17.25 -39.64 4.74
C LEU A 359 -16.59 -40.67 3.80
N GLN A 360 -15.97 -41.71 4.35
CA GLN A 360 -15.43 -42.87 3.60
C GLN A 360 -16.49 -43.82 3.04
N LYS A 361 -17.78 -43.44 3.02
CA LYS A 361 -18.86 -44.32 2.58
C LYS A 361 -18.89 -44.39 1.05
N GLN A 362 -18.86 -45.61 0.50
CA GLN A 362 -18.89 -45.92 -0.95
C GLN A 362 -20.22 -45.61 -1.66
N GLN A 363 -21.15 -44.87 -1.03
CA GLN A 363 -22.42 -44.56 -1.67
C GLN A 363 -22.23 -43.41 -2.66
N PRO A 364 -22.42 -43.65 -3.98
CA PRO A 364 -22.09 -42.67 -5.00
C PRO A 364 -22.95 -41.41 -4.87
N CYS A 365 -22.37 -40.30 -5.29
CA CYS A 365 -23.08 -39.04 -5.44
C CYS A 365 -23.80 -39.04 -6.79
N GLY A 366 -24.97 -39.69 -6.85
CA GLY A 366 -25.66 -39.96 -8.11
C GLY A 366 -24.82 -40.90 -8.99
N ASN A 367 -24.27 -40.36 -10.08
CA ASN A 367 -23.41 -41.09 -11.02
C ASN A 367 -21.91 -40.89 -10.77
N ALA A 368 -21.53 -40.02 -9.84
CA ALA A 368 -20.13 -39.71 -9.55
C ALA A 368 -19.56 -40.62 -8.45
N ILE A 369 -18.32 -41.06 -8.65
CA ILE A 369 -17.54 -41.78 -7.65
C ILE A 369 -17.14 -40.78 -6.56
N VAL A 370 -17.36 -41.17 -5.31
CA VAL A 370 -16.97 -40.36 -4.15
C VAL A 370 -15.51 -40.63 -3.84
N GLU A 371 -14.70 -39.59 -3.81
CA GLU A 371 -13.33 -39.66 -3.31
C GLU A 371 -13.28 -39.07 -1.90
N THR A 372 -12.39 -39.62 -1.07
CA THR A 372 -12.08 -39.02 0.22
C THR A 372 -10.69 -38.42 0.16
N PRO A 373 -10.55 -37.11 0.41
CA PRO A 373 -9.23 -36.51 0.46
C PRO A 373 -8.42 -37.12 1.60
N GLU A 374 -7.18 -37.51 1.32
CA GLU A 374 -6.26 -38.06 2.32
C GLU A 374 -5.82 -36.99 3.33
N LYS A 375 -5.82 -35.72 2.91
CA LYS A 375 -5.43 -34.52 3.68
C LYS A 375 -6.67 -33.65 3.97
N GLY A 376 -6.74 -33.06 5.17
CA GLY A 376 -7.85 -32.15 5.54
C GLY A 376 -9.23 -32.81 5.46
N ARG A 377 -9.33 -34.12 5.76
CA ARG A 377 -10.58 -34.90 5.68
C ARG A 377 -11.70 -34.32 6.54
N LYS A 378 -11.33 -33.68 7.64
CA LYS A 378 -12.24 -33.02 8.56
C LYS A 378 -11.76 -31.60 8.80
N ASP A 379 -12.67 -30.65 8.64
CA ASP A 379 -12.44 -29.24 8.94
C ASP A 379 -13.40 -28.79 10.04
N THR A 380 -12.86 -28.12 11.06
CA THR A 380 -13.64 -27.58 12.18
C THR A 380 -13.35 -26.10 12.34
N VAL A 381 -14.40 -25.28 12.30
CA VAL A 381 -14.32 -23.84 12.51
C VAL A 381 -14.95 -23.46 13.84
N ILE A 382 -14.19 -22.73 14.64
CA ILE A 382 -14.62 -22.15 15.91
C ILE A 382 -14.57 -20.64 15.77
N LYS A 383 -15.73 -19.96 15.79
CA LYS A 383 -15.80 -18.49 15.84
C LYS A 383 -16.48 -18.03 17.12
N GLN A 384 -15.96 -16.93 17.68
CA GLN A 384 -16.59 -16.22 18.77
C GLN A 384 -17.51 -15.14 18.23
N LEU A 385 -18.68 -15.00 18.85
CA LEU A 385 -19.67 -13.99 18.52
C LEU A 385 -20.08 -13.24 19.78
N LEU A 386 -20.14 -11.92 19.69
CA LEU A 386 -20.55 -11.05 20.80
C LEU A 386 -22.07 -11.08 20.98
N VAL A 387 -22.53 -11.47 22.18
CA VAL A 387 -23.93 -11.48 22.57
C VAL A 387 -24.23 -10.33 23.52
N GLU A 388 -25.06 -9.42 23.05
CA GLU A 388 -25.45 -8.18 23.72
C GLU A 388 -26.84 -8.30 24.36
N VAL A 389 -27.18 -7.32 25.21
CA VAL A 389 -28.51 -7.23 25.84
C VAL A 389 -29.46 -6.46 24.92
N CYS A 390 -30.71 -6.90 24.82
CA CYS A 390 -31.77 -6.20 24.06
C CYS A 390 -31.96 -4.76 24.58
N GLY A 391 -32.21 -3.83 23.66
CA GLY A 391 -31.98 -2.39 23.83
C GLY A 391 -32.81 -1.65 24.90
N LEU A 392 -32.08 -0.89 25.71
CA LEU A 392 -32.27 0.52 26.18
C LEU A 392 -31.08 0.88 27.09
N LEU A 393 -30.46 -0.13 27.70
CA LEU A 393 -29.27 -0.02 28.57
C LEU A 393 -27.95 0.21 27.81
N SER A 394 -27.86 -0.07 26.51
CA SER A 394 -26.67 0.26 25.70
C SER A 394 -26.41 1.78 25.66
N LEU A 395 -27.46 2.60 25.60
CA LEU A 395 -27.38 4.06 25.74
C LEU A 395 -26.94 4.51 27.14
N VAL A 396 -27.14 3.68 28.17
CA VAL A 396 -26.74 3.97 29.56
C VAL A 396 -25.29 3.55 29.80
N ALA A 397 -24.85 2.43 29.22
CA ALA A 397 -23.48 1.94 29.31
C ALA A 397 -22.48 2.84 28.58
N GLU A 398 -22.78 3.29 27.34
CA GLU A 398 -21.95 4.28 26.63
C GLU A 398 -21.88 5.62 27.38
N LYS A 399 -23.00 6.08 27.96
CA LYS A 399 -23.00 7.29 28.79
C LYS A 399 -22.23 7.13 30.10
N SER A 400 -22.19 5.92 30.68
CA SER A 400 -21.41 5.67 31.90
C SER A 400 -19.90 5.58 31.63
N ASN A 401 -19.48 5.01 30.50
CA ASN A 401 -18.06 4.94 30.12
C ASN A 401 -17.51 6.31 29.68
N ASN A 402 -18.32 7.16 29.03
CA ASN A 402 -17.91 8.53 28.73
C ASN A 402 -17.87 9.45 29.97
N ASN A 403 -18.58 9.12 31.05
CA ASN A 403 -18.52 9.88 32.31
C ASN A 403 -17.32 9.50 33.19
N PHE A 404 -16.70 8.33 32.99
CA PHE A 404 -15.51 7.94 33.78
C PHE A 404 -14.19 8.54 33.25
N MET A 405 -14.17 9.10 32.02
CA MET A 405 -12.99 9.75 31.44
C MET A 405 -12.93 11.28 31.66
N LEU A 406 -13.89 11.86 32.38
CA LEU A 406 -13.91 13.32 32.68
C LEU A 406 -13.66 13.67 34.16
N HIS A 407 -13.39 12.69 35.02
CA HIS A 407 -12.96 12.93 36.39
C HIS A 407 -11.73 12.09 36.73
N SER A 408 -10.59 12.51 36.22
CA SER A 408 -9.27 12.22 36.79
C SER A 408 -8.42 13.45 36.50
N ASN A 409 -8.32 14.31 37.53
CA ASN A 409 -7.50 15.52 37.57
C ASN A 409 -6.02 15.24 37.32
#